data_AF-A0A4U9DDV1-F1
#
_entry.id   AF-A0A4U9DDV1-F1
#
_cell.length_a   1.000
_cell.length_b   1.000
_cell.length_c   1.000
_cell.angle_alpha   90.00
_cell.angle_beta   90.00
_cell.angle_gamma   90.00
#
_symmetry.space_group_name_H-M   'P 1'
#
loop_
_entity.id
_entity.type
_entity.pdbx_description
1 polymer ?
#
loop_
_entity_poly.entity_id
_entity_poly.type
_entity_poly.pdbx_seq_one_letter_code
_entity_poly.pdbx_strand_id
1 'polypeptide(L)'
;MSWILLGYGVSVALGNVWGGRLADRHGAVAALKIIFAALATVLVMGIFAFGNVPGLQVYVVQKAEQYTPGAVDVASGLNIAAFNVGIALGSIIGGQTVERYGLAETPWIGAVIVLAALLLVILSGRLDKSRPAKAVSVEG
;
A
#
# COMPACT_ATOMS: atom_id res chain seq x y z
N MET A 1 12.38 20.15 13.43
CA MET A 1 11.90 19.62 14.73
C MET A 1 10.56 20.23 15.15
N SER A 2 10.38 21.55 15.10
CA SER A 2 9.16 22.22 15.59
C SER A 2 7.86 21.87 14.84
N TRP A 3 7.91 21.64 13.53
CA TRP A 3 6.73 21.26 12.74
C TRP A 3 6.16 19.89 13.09
N ILE A 4 7.01 18.96 13.56
CA ILE A 4 6.58 17.60 13.96
C ILE A 4 5.78 17.67 15.27
N LEU A 5 6.23 18.46 16.25
CA LEU A 5 5.53 18.65 17.52
C LEU A 5 4.19 19.37 17.33
N LEU A 6 4.15 20.34 16.41
CA LEU A 6 2.94 21.08 16.10
C LEU A 6 1.90 20.16 15.43
N GLY A 7 2.33 19.34 14.46
CA GLY A 7 1.47 18.31 13.86
C GLY A 7 0.99 17.26 14.87
N TYR A 8 1.86 16.84 15.78
CA TYR A 8 1.50 15.93 16.87
C TYR A 8 0.43 16.55 17.79
N GLY A 9 0.61 17.81 18.22
CA GLY A 9 -0.35 18.51 19.07
C GLY A 9 -1.73 18.63 18.44
N VAL A 10 -1.81 18.98 17.15
CA VAL A 10 -3.07 19.05 16.40
C VAL A 10 -3.73 17.67 16.32
N SER A 11 -2.95 16.62 16.03
CA SER A 11 -3.45 15.25 15.94
C SER A 11 -4.04 14.76 17.27
N VAL A 12 -3.33 15.00 18.38
CA VAL A 12 -3.79 14.64 19.74
C VAL A 12 -5.06 15.40 20.11
N ALA A 13 -5.14 16.70 19.82
CA ALA A 13 -6.33 17.50 20.09
C ALA A 13 -7.57 16.96 19.35
N LEU A 14 -7.44 16.65 18.06
CA LEU A 14 -8.52 16.08 17.26
C LEU A 14 -8.96 14.70 17.78
N GLY A 15 -7.99 13.83 18.10
CA GLY A 15 -8.26 12.51 18.66
C GLY A 15 -9.01 12.57 19.98
N ASN A 16 -8.63 13.48 20.88
CA ASN A 16 -9.29 13.66 22.17
C ASN A 16 -10.72 14.21 22.03
N VAL A 17 -10.97 15.13 21.10
CA VAL A 17 -12.32 15.66 20.86
C VAL A 17 -13.25 14.58 20.30
N TRP A 18 -12.77 13.77 19.36
CA TRP A 18 -13.57 12.68 18.78
C TRP A 18 -13.80 11.55 19.78
N GLY A 19 -12.74 11.10 20.47
CA GLY A 19 -12.82 10.06 21.50
C GLY A 19 -13.68 10.48 22.69
N GLY A 20 -13.58 11.74 23.12
CA GLY A 20 -14.42 12.32 24.16
C GLY A 20 -15.90 12.30 23.77
N ARG A 21 -16.24 12.79 22.58
CA ARG A 21 -17.63 12.73 22.07
C ARG A 21 -18.17 11.31 21.93
N LEU A 22 -17.32 10.33 21.59
CA LEU A 22 -17.70 8.93 21.51
C LEU A 22 -18.00 8.35 22.89
N ALA A 23 -17.16 8.69 23.88
CA ALA A 23 -17.33 8.31 25.28
C ALA A 23 -18.58 8.96 25.91
N ASP A 24 -18.86 10.23 25.59
CA ASP A 24 -20.04 10.95 26.07
C ASP A 24 -21.35 10.36 25.52
N ARG A 25 -21.35 9.85 24.29
CA ARG A 25 -22.54 9.28 23.65
C ARG A 25 -22.83 7.83 24.03
N HIS A 26 -21.81 7.00 24.17
CA HIS A 26 -21.97 5.54 24.33
C HIS A 26 -21.47 5.02 25.70
N GLY A 27 -20.90 5.89 26.52
CA GLY A 27 -20.19 5.52 27.75
C GLY A 27 -18.74 5.10 27.47
N ALA A 28 -17.88 5.31 28.47
CA ALA A 28 -16.43 5.10 28.35
C ALA A 28 -16.04 3.67 27.95
N VAL A 29 -16.74 2.65 28.48
CA VAL A 29 -16.45 1.23 28.20
C VAL A 29 -16.80 0.87 26.75
N ALA A 30 -17.92 1.36 26.22
CA ALA A 30 -18.32 1.09 24.85
C ALA A 30 -17.39 1.82 23.85
N ALA A 31 -17.03 3.08 24.14
CA ALA A 31 -16.08 3.82 23.33
C ALA A 31 -14.71 3.12 23.26
N LEU A 32 -14.21 2.61 24.39
CA LEU A 32 -12.95 1.87 24.43
C LEU A 32 -13.00 0.60 23.57
N LYS A 33 -14.10 -0.17 23.66
CA LYS A 33 -14.31 -1.36 22.82
C LYS A 33 -14.33 -1.02 21.33
N ILE A 34 -15.01 0.06 20.94
CA ILE A 34 -15.06 0.52 19.54
C ILE A 34 -13.66 0.89 19.05
N ILE A 35 -12.89 1.63 19.84
CA ILE A 35 -11.52 2.04 19.47
C ILE A 35 -10.62 0.81 19.29
N PHE A 36 -10.62 -0.13 20.24
CA PHE A 36 -9.83 -1.35 20.10
C PHE A 36 -10.27 -2.23 18.94
N ALA A 37 -11.58 -2.36 18.69
CA ALA A 37 -12.09 -3.10 17.54
C ALA A 37 -11.70 -2.44 16.21
N ALA A 38 -11.76 -1.11 16.11
CA ALA A 38 -11.31 -0.37 14.94
C ALA A 38 -9.80 -0.54 14.71
N LEU A 39 -8.98 -0.42 15.77
CA LEU A 39 -7.54 -0.65 15.70
C LEU A 39 -7.20 -2.08 15.25
N ALA A 40 -7.87 -3.08 15.82
CA ALA A 40 -7.67 -4.48 15.42
C ALA A 40 -8.07 -4.70 13.95
N THR A 41 -9.18 -4.09 13.51
CA THR A 41 -9.63 -4.19 12.11
C THR A 41 -8.62 -3.56 11.15
N VAL A 42 -8.15 -2.35 11.46
CA VAL A 42 -7.13 -1.65 10.64
C VAL A 42 -5.82 -2.43 10.66
N LEU A 43 -5.43 -3.02 11.78
CA LEU A 43 -4.23 -3.85 11.88
C LEU A 43 -4.35 -5.10 10.98
N VAL A 44 -5.44 -5.85 11.09
CA VAL A 44 -5.69 -7.04 10.26
C VAL A 44 -5.72 -6.65 8.78
N MET A 45 -6.44 -5.58 8.43
CA MET A 45 -6.47 -5.06 7.06
C MET A 45 -5.07 -4.67 6.57
N GLY A 46 -4.27 -4.01 7.41
CA GLY A 46 -2.90 -3.62 7.11
C GLY A 46 -1.97 -4.82 6.88
N ILE A 47 -2.10 -5.87 7.68
CA ILE A 47 -1.34 -7.12 7.49
C ILE A 47 -1.68 -7.74 6.14
N PHE A 48 -2.97 -7.86 5.80
CA PHE A 48 -3.37 -8.44 4.51
C PHE A 48 -2.97 -7.56 3.32
N ALA A 49 -3.09 -6.24 3.44
CA ALA A 49 -2.78 -5.30 2.37
C ALA A 49 -1.27 -5.17 2.10
N PHE A 50 -0.46 -5.11 3.15
CA PHE A 50 0.97 -4.77 3.04
C PHE A 50 1.94 -5.84 3.52
N GLY A 51 1.49 -6.88 4.23
CA GLY A 51 2.38 -7.90 4.79
C GLY A 51 3.23 -8.64 3.77
N ASN A 52 2.72 -8.80 2.54
CA ASN A 52 3.44 -9.48 1.46
C ASN A 52 4.48 -8.59 0.75
N VAL A 53 4.33 -7.26 0.82
CA VAL A 53 5.16 -6.29 0.08
C VAL A 53 6.63 -6.32 0.52
N PRO A 54 6.97 -6.18 1.82
CA PRO A 54 8.38 -6.18 2.25
C PRO A 54 9.03 -7.57 2.08
N GLY A 55 8.27 -8.66 2.26
CA GLY A 55 8.79 -10.02 2.07
C GLY A 55 9.21 -10.30 0.63
N LEU A 56 8.37 -9.92 -0.34
CA LEU A 56 8.70 -10.05 -1.77
C LEU A 56 9.80 -9.07 -2.19
N GLN A 57 9.83 -7.85 -1.62
CA GLN A 57 10.86 -6.86 -1.93
C GLN A 57 12.25 -7.31 -1.46
N VAL A 58 12.36 -7.82 -0.22
CA VAL A 58 13.62 -8.36 0.30
C VAL A 58 14.06 -9.56 -0.52
N TYR A 59 13.13 -10.44 -0.91
CA TYR A 59 13.46 -11.59 -1.75
C TYR A 59 14.04 -11.19 -3.12
N VAL A 60 13.45 -10.20 -3.80
CA VAL A 60 13.96 -9.70 -5.09
C VAL A 60 15.34 -9.08 -4.94
N VAL A 61 15.57 -8.30 -3.88
CA VAL A 61 16.87 -7.69 -3.56
C VAL A 61 17.92 -8.77 -3.32
N GLN A 62 17.64 -9.77 -2.49
CA GLN A 62 18.56 -10.89 -2.20
C GLN A 62 18.88 -11.71 -3.46
N LYS A 63 17.87 -11.95 -4.32
CA LYS A 63 18.08 -12.68 -5.58
C LYS A 63 18.90 -11.86 -6.57
N ALA A 64 18.66 -10.56 -6.67
CA ALA A 64 19.47 -9.67 -7.52
C ALA A 64 20.93 -9.58 -7.01
N GLU A 65 21.15 -9.59 -5.70
CA GLU A 65 22.47 -9.55 -5.08
C GLU A 65 23.30 -10.81 -5.42
N GLN A 66 22.66 -11.97 -5.51
CA GLN A 66 23.31 -13.24 -5.88
C GLN A 66 23.69 -13.35 -7.37
N TYR A 67 22.90 -12.78 -8.28
CA TYR A 67 23.12 -12.91 -9.74
C TYR A 67 23.76 -11.68 -10.39
N THR A 68 23.58 -10.47 -9.84
CA THR A 68 24.11 -9.21 -10.40
C THR A 68 24.22 -8.10 -9.33
N PRO A 69 25.30 -8.08 -8.51
CA PRO A 69 25.45 -7.19 -7.35
C PRO A 69 25.27 -5.69 -7.65
N GLY A 70 25.62 -5.23 -8.87
CA GLY A 70 25.50 -3.82 -9.27
C GLY A 70 24.10 -3.33 -9.65
N ALA A 71 23.10 -4.23 -9.77
CA ALA A 71 21.75 -3.89 -10.22
C ALA A 71 20.72 -3.80 -9.07
N VAL A 72 21.12 -4.16 -7.85
CA VAL A 72 20.24 -4.26 -6.68
C VAL A 72 19.64 -2.90 -6.31
N ASP A 73 20.46 -1.85 -6.28
CA ASP A 73 20.03 -0.49 -5.94
C ASP A 73 19.03 0.07 -6.95
N VAL A 74 19.25 -0.21 -8.24
CA VAL A 74 18.36 0.20 -9.32
C VAL A 74 17.03 -0.57 -9.26
N ALA A 75 17.07 -1.89 -9.00
CA ALA A 75 15.87 -2.71 -8.87
C ALA A 75 15.01 -2.30 -7.67
N SER A 76 15.63 -2.04 -6.51
CA SER A 76 14.93 -1.56 -5.32
C SER A 76 14.36 -0.16 -5.52
N GLY A 77 15.14 0.75 -6.10
CA GLY A 77 14.69 2.10 -6.45
C GLY A 77 13.51 2.10 -7.43
N LEU A 78 13.54 1.22 -8.44
CA LEU A 78 12.45 1.06 -9.40
C LEU A 78 11.18 0.52 -8.73
N ASN A 79 11.29 -0.44 -7.80
CA ASN A 79 10.15 -0.94 -7.03
C ASN A 79 9.51 0.15 -6.15
N ILE A 80 10.33 0.96 -5.48
CA ILE A 80 9.84 2.10 -4.67
C ILE A 80 9.15 3.13 -5.58
N ALA A 81 9.72 3.45 -6.74
CA ALA A 81 9.12 4.38 -7.70
C ALA A 81 7.77 3.85 -8.22
N ALA A 82 7.72 2.57 -8.62
CA ALA A 82 6.50 1.93 -9.09
C ALA A 82 5.41 1.91 -8.01
N PHE A 83 5.77 1.65 -6.76
CA PHE A 83 4.85 1.69 -5.63
C PHE A 83 4.27 3.09 -5.40
N ASN A 84 5.11 4.13 -5.43
CA ASN A 84 4.66 5.52 -5.28
C ASN A 84 3.72 5.95 -6.41
N VAL A 85 4.01 5.56 -7.66
CA VAL A 85 3.12 5.81 -8.80
C VAL A 85 1.79 5.08 -8.62
N GLY A 86 1.82 3.83 -8.16
CA GLY A 86 0.62 3.06 -7.83
C GLY A 86 -0.26 3.76 -6.78
N ILE A 87 0.34 4.26 -5.71
CA ILE A 87 -0.38 5.03 -4.68
C ILE A 87 -0.95 6.32 -5.27
N ALA A 88 -0.17 7.05 -6.07
CA ALA A 88 -0.63 8.31 -6.66
C ALA A 88 -1.85 8.09 -7.57
N LEU A 89 -1.79 7.10 -8.46
CA LEU A 89 -2.90 6.75 -9.35
C LEU A 89 -4.11 6.23 -8.56
N GLY A 90 -3.88 5.34 -7.58
CA GLY A 90 -4.93 4.83 -6.72
C GLY A 90 -5.62 5.92 -5.91
N SER A 91 -4.86 6.90 -5.42
CA SER A 91 -5.39 8.06 -4.68
C SER A 91 -6.22 8.98 -5.57
N ILE A 92 -5.76 9.27 -6.80
CA ILE A 92 -6.51 10.10 -7.75
C ILE A 92 -7.81 9.41 -8.16
N ILE A 93 -7.74 8.14 -8.58
CA ILE A 93 -8.91 7.38 -9.02
C ILE A 93 -9.88 7.17 -7.85
N GLY A 94 -9.37 6.76 -6.69
CA GLY A 94 -10.17 6.58 -5.48
C GLY A 94 -10.83 7.88 -5.02
N GLY A 95 -10.09 9.00 -5.02
CA GLY A 95 -10.61 10.32 -4.67
C GLY A 95 -11.74 10.76 -5.60
N GLN A 96 -11.54 10.66 -6.91
CA GLN A 96 -12.59 10.97 -7.91
C GLN A 96 -13.81 10.06 -7.79
N THR A 97 -13.58 8.79 -7.45
CA THR A 97 -14.67 7.82 -7.24
C THR A 97 -15.53 8.21 -6.05
N VAL A 98 -14.89 8.54 -4.92
CA VAL A 98 -15.59 8.97 -3.71
C VAL A 98 -16.38 10.25 -3.97
N GLU A 99 -15.80 11.20 -4.70
CA GLU A 99 -16.43 12.49 -5.03
C GLU A 99 -17.67 12.33 -5.93
N ARG A 100 -17.63 11.42 -6.93
CA ARG A 100 -18.70 11.28 -7.94
C ARG A 100 -19.74 10.20 -7.63
N TYR A 101 -19.31 9.09 -7.05
CA TYR A 101 -20.13 7.89 -6.86
C TYR A 101 -20.30 7.47 -5.39
N GLY A 102 -19.57 8.10 -4.46
CA GLY A 102 -19.65 7.84 -3.04
C GLY A 102 -18.74 6.70 -2.55
N LEU A 103 -18.63 6.56 -1.22
CA LEU A 103 -17.69 5.65 -0.56
C LEU A 103 -17.97 4.16 -0.80
N ALA A 104 -19.22 3.78 -1.09
CA ALA A 104 -19.62 2.38 -1.27
C ALA A 104 -19.09 1.76 -2.57
N GLU A 105 -18.77 2.59 -3.57
CA GLU A 105 -18.28 2.13 -4.88
C GLU A 105 -16.75 2.02 -4.94
N THR A 106 -16.04 2.66 -4.02
CA THR A 106 -14.57 2.62 -3.93
C THR A 106 -14.01 1.18 -3.87
N PRO A 107 -14.59 0.23 -3.09
CA PRO A 107 -14.12 -1.15 -3.07
C PRO A 107 -14.28 -1.87 -4.43
N TRP A 108 -15.35 -1.60 -5.17
CA TRP A 108 -15.59 -2.23 -6.48
C TRP A 108 -14.58 -1.76 -7.53
N ILE A 109 -14.29 -0.46 -7.57
CA ILE A 109 -13.27 0.08 -8.46
C ILE A 109 -11.88 -0.47 -8.08
N GLY A 110 -11.59 -0.59 -6.78
CA GLY A 110 -10.39 -1.27 -6.30
C GLY A 110 -10.29 -2.72 -6.81
N ALA A 111 -11.39 -3.48 -6.73
CA ALA A 111 -11.44 -4.85 -7.24
C ALA A 111 -11.17 -4.93 -8.75
N VAL A 112 -11.72 -4.01 -9.55
CA VAL A 112 -11.46 -3.94 -11.00
C VAL A 112 -9.99 -3.65 -11.29
N ILE A 113 -9.37 -2.72 -10.55
CA ILE A 113 -7.94 -2.41 -10.70
C ILE A 113 -7.07 -3.65 -10.38
N VAL A 114 -7.40 -4.37 -9.30
CA VAL A 114 -6.69 -5.60 -8.92
C VAL A 114 -6.85 -6.69 -9.97
N LEU A 115 -8.05 -6.88 -10.53
CA LEU A 115 -8.29 -7.84 -11.60
C LEU A 115 -7.51 -7.49 -12.87
N ALA A 116 -7.47 -6.22 -13.25
CA ALA A 116 -6.68 -5.76 -14.39
C ALA A 116 -5.18 -5.99 -14.16
N ALA A 117 -4.66 -5.69 -12.96
CA ALA A 117 -3.27 -5.96 -12.61
C ALA A 117 -2.95 -7.47 -12.64
N LEU A 118 -3.84 -8.31 -12.12
CA LEU A 118 -3.70 -9.77 -12.17
C LEU A 118 -3.64 -10.28 -13.61
N LEU A 119 -4.52 -9.77 -14.48
CA LEU A 119 -4.53 -10.13 -15.90
C LEU A 119 -3.20 -9.76 -16.57
N LEU A 120 -2.67 -8.56 -16.30
CA LEU A 120 -1.38 -8.12 -16.83
C LEU A 120 -0.23 -8.99 -16.35
N VAL A 121 -0.22 -9.40 -15.08
CA VAL A 121 0.79 -10.33 -14.53
C VAL A 121 0.72 -11.68 -15.23
N ILE A 122 -0.49 -12.24 -15.41
CA ILE A 122 -0.69 -13.52 -16.11
C ILE A 122 -0.22 -13.43 -17.56
N LEU A 123 -0.60 -12.36 -18.27
CA LEU A 123 -0.18 -12.15 -19.66
C LEU A 123 1.35 -12.01 -19.76
N SER A 124 1.96 -11.20 -18.89
CA SER A 124 3.42 -11.03 -18.84
C SER A 124 4.13 -12.37 -18.62
N GLY A 125 3.68 -13.18 -17.66
CA GLY A 125 4.26 -14.51 -17.41
C GLY A 125 4.12 -15.49 -18.58
N ARG A 126 3.10 -15.34 -19.43
CA ARG A 126 2.95 -16.14 -20.67
C ARG A 126 3.90 -15.67 -21.77
N LEU A 127 4.15 -14.37 -21.88
CA LEU A 127 5.13 -13.83 -22.84
C LEU A 127 6.57 -14.18 -22.43
N ASP A 128 6.87 -14.21 -21.14
CA ASP A 128 8.21 -14.53 -20.64
C ASP A 128 8.61 -15.98 -20.94
N LYS A 129 7.64 -16.91 -20.91
CA LYS A 129 7.83 -18.30 -21.39
C LYS A 129 8.18 -18.42 -22.88
N SER A 130 7.92 -17.38 -23.68
CA SER A 130 8.16 -17.39 -25.13
C SER A 130 9.46 -16.70 -25.54
N ARG A 131 10.25 -16.20 -24.57
CA ARG A 131 11.56 -15.62 -24.80
C ARG A 131 12.64 -16.48 -24.14
N PRO A 132 13.37 -17.34 -24.86
CA PRO A 132 14.63 -17.85 -24.33
C PRO A 132 15.51 -16.63 -24.03
N ALA A 133 16.04 -16.58 -22.81
CA ALA A 133 16.87 -15.48 -22.33
C ALA A 133 17.95 -15.18 -23.38
N LYS A 134 17.73 -14.12 -24.17
CA LYS A 134 18.78 -13.59 -25.02
C LYS A 134 19.73 -12.95 -24.04
N ALA A 135 20.75 -13.72 -23.65
CA ALA A 135 21.88 -13.25 -22.88
C ALA A 135 22.26 -11.89 -23.47
N VAL A 136 22.10 -10.85 -22.65
CA VAL A 136 22.74 -9.57 -22.92
C VAL A 136 24.22 -9.89 -22.82
N SER A 137 24.82 -10.27 -23.95
CA SER A 137 26.25 -10.21 -24.16
C SER A 137 26.61 -8.76 -23.92
N VAL A 138 27.13 -8.49 -22.73
CA VAL A 138 27.97 -7.32 -22.52
C VAL A 138 29.19 -7.57 -23.39
N GLU A 139 29.11 -7.15 -24.64
CA GLU A 139 30.28 -6.99 -25.50
C GLU A 139 30.99 -5.69 -25.10
N GLY A 140 32.27 -5.80 -24.74
CA GLY A 140 33.25 -4.71 -24.75
C GLY A 140 33.52 -4.03 -23.43
#